data_AF-A0A6D0IG43-F1
#
_entry.id   AF-A0A6D0IG43-F1
#
_cell.length_a   1.000
_cell.length_b   1.000
_cell.length_c   1.000
_cell.angle_alpha   90.00
_cell.angle_beta   90.00
_cell.angle_gamma   90.00
#
_symmetry.space_group_name_H-M   'P 1'
#
loop_
_entity.id
_entity.type
_entity.pdbx_description
1 polymer ?
#
loop_
_entity_poly.entity_id
_entity_poly.type
_entity_poly.pdbx_seq_one_letter_code
_entity_poly.pdbx_strand_id
1 'polypeptide(L)'
;MFEIHPVKKVSVVIPVYNEQESLPELIRRTTTACESLGKEYEILLIDDGSSDNSAHMLVEASQAENSHIVSILLNRNYGQHSAIMAGFSHVT
;
A
#
# COMPACT_ATOMS: atom_id res chain seq x y z
N MET A 1 -0.18 29.06 -19.14
CA MET A 1 -1.36 28.19 -19.01
C MET A 1 -0.83 26.83 -18.62
N PHE A 2 -1.25 26.25 -17.49
CA PHE A 2 -0.78 24.92 -17.08
C PHE A 2 -1.48 23.88 -17.95
N GLU A 3 -0.71 23.05 -18.64
CA GLU A 3 -1.25 21.86 -19.30
C GLU A 3 -1.57 20.80 -18.26
N ILE A 4 -2.82 20.34 -18.24
CA ILE A 4 -3.23 19.23 -17.39
C ILE A 4 -3.08 17.95 -18.20
N HIS A 5 -2.08 17.14 -17.86
CA HIS A 5 -1.95 15.81 -18.45
C HIS A 5 -2.92 14.84 -17.78
N PRO A 6 -3.57 13.94 -18.54
CA PRO A 6 -4.46 12.95 -17.96
C PRO A 6 -3.67 11.97 -17.09
N VAL A 7 -4.15 11.76 -15.86
CA VAL A 7 -3.62 10.73 -14.96
C VAL A 7 -3.93 9.35 -15.55
N LYS A 8 -2.89 8.53 -15.70
CA LYS A 8 -2.97 7.17 -16.27
C LYS A 8 -3.03 6.09 -15.19
N LYS A 9 -2.27 6.27 -14.11
CA LYS A 9 -2.14 5.32 -13.01
C LYS A 9 -2.14 6.05 -11.65
N VAL A 10 -2.65 5.39 -10.61
CA VAL A 10 -2.63 5.87 -9.23
C VAL A 10 -1.94 4.85 -8.32
N SER A 11 -0.91 5.29 -7.60
CA SER A 11 -0.22 4.47 -6.60
C SER A 11 -0.57 4.96 -5.21
N VAL A 12 -1.14 4.08 -4.38
CA VAL A 12 -1.52 4.39 -2.99
C VAL A 12 -0.46 3.81 -2.06
N VAL A 13 0.23 4.67 -1.32
CA VAL A 13 1.33 4.28 -0.42
C VAL A 13 0.86 4.39 1.02
N ILE A 14 0.84 3.26 1.74
CA ILE A 14 0.29 3.17 3.09
C ILE A 14 1.33 2.54 4.03
N PRO A 15 1.92 3.31 4.96
CA PRO A 15 2.73 2.76 6.03
C PRO A 15 1.83 2.02 7.04
N VAL A 16 2.30 0.88 7.53
CA VAL A 16 1.59 -0.03 8.44
C VAL A 16 2.51 -0.36 9.60
N TYR A 17 2.02 -0.23 10.83
CA TYR A 17 2.74 -0.65 12.03
C TYR A 17 1.76 -1.11 13.11
N ASN A 18 1.71 -2.41 13.39
CA ASN A 18 0.81 -3.03 14.37
C ASN A 18 -0.68 -2.72 14.15
N GLU A 19 -1.19 -2.98 12.94
CA GLU A 19 -2.54 -2.63 12.49
C GLU A 19 -3.37 -3.86 12.08
N GLN A 20 -3.07 -5.05 12.60
CA GLN A 20 -3.70 -6.31 12.15
C GLN A 20 -5.25 -6.29 12.20
N GLU A 21 -5.85 -5.52 13.11
CA GLU A 21 -7.30 -5.43 13.27
C GLU A 21 -7.96 -4.52 12.22
N SER A 22 -7.28 -3.44 11.83
CA SER A 22 -7.80 -2.43 10.91
C SER A 22 -7.48 -2.76 9.44
N LEU A 23 -6.42 -3.54 9.21
CA LEU A 23 -5.87 -3.85 7.90
C LEU A 23 -6.88 -4.49 6.91
N PRO A 24 -7.74 -5.46 7.30
CA PRO A 24 -8.71 -6.03 6.36
C PRO A 24 -9.68 -4.98 5.79
N GLU A 25 -10.17 -4.08 6.64
CA GLU A 25 -11.11 -3.04 6.22
C GLU A 25 -10.41 -1.92 5.43
N LEU A 26 -9.17 -1.60 5.80
CA LEU A 26 -8.31 -0.68 5.04
C LEU A 26 -8.10 -1.17 3.61
N ILE A 27 -7.71 -2.44 3.44
CA ILE A 27 -7.51 -3.05 2.12
C ILE A 27 -8.81 -3.01 1.34
N ARG A 28 -9.91 -3.51 1.92
CA ARG A 28 -11.22 -3.56 1.25
C ARG A 28 -11.66 -2.19 0.74
N ARG A 29 -11.63 -1.16 1.60
CA ARG A 29 -12.10 0.19 1.25
C ARG A 29 -11.18 0.88 0.25
N THR A 30 -9.87 0.72 0.39
CA THR A 30 -8.90 1.32 -0.54
C THR A 30 -9.02 0.70 -1.92
N THR A 31 -9.13 -0.63 -2.01
CA THR A 31 -9.33 -1.35 -3.27
C THR A 31 -10.62 -0.89 -3.96
N THR A 32 -11.75 -0.88 -3.26
CA THR A 32 -13.03 -0.40 -3.83
C THR A 32 -12.94 1.05 -4.33
N ALA A 33 -12.23 1.92 -3.61
CA ALA A 33 -12.03 3.29 -4.06
C ALA A 33 -11.17 3.36 -5.33
N CYS A 34 -10.10 2.57 -5.41
CA CYS A 34 -9.22 2.52 -6.58
C CYS A 34 -9.92 1.94 -7.83
N GLU A 35 -10.70 0.87 -7.67
CA GLU A 35 -11.51 0.28 -8.73
C GLU A 35 -12.48 1.30 -9.34
N SER A 36 -13.04 2.21 -8.51
CA SER A 36 -13.96 3.25 -8.97
C SER A 36 -13.32 4.33 -9.85
N LEU A 37 -11.99 4.43 -9.86
CA LEU A 37 -11.26 5.45 -10.64
C LEU A 37 -11.27 5.14 -12.14
N GLY A 38 -11.46 3.88 -12.54
CA GLY A 38 -11.31 3.46 -13.94
C GLY A 38 -9.90 3.72 -14.49
N LYS A 39 -8.88 3.64 -13.62
CA LYS A 39 -7.46 3.82 -13.91
C LYS A 39 -6.68 2.59 -13.47
N GLU A 40 -5.49 2.41 -14.04
CA GLU A 40 -4.54 1.46 -13.45
C GLU A 40 -4.20 1.91 -12.03
N TYR A 41 -4.02 0.96 -11.12
CA TYR A 41 -3.65 1.28 -9.76
C TYR A 41 -2.81 0.18 -9.11
N GLU A 42 -2.11 0.58 -8.07
CA GLU A 42 -1.38 -0.29 -7.15
C GLU A 42 -1.51 0.24 -5.73
N ILE A 43 -1.50 -0.66 -4.75
CA ILE A 43 -1.56 -0.33 -3.33
C ILE A 43 -0.28 -0.88 -2.69
N LEU A 44 0.64 0.01 -2.34
CA LEU A 44 1.87 -0.35 -1.65
C LEU A 44 1.59 -0.29 -0.15
N LEU A 45 1.66 -1.45 0.51
CA LEU A 45 1.58 -1.57 1.96
C LEU A 45 3.00 -1.76 2.51
N ILE A 46 3.43 -0.86 3.39
CA ILE A 46 4.80 -0.84 3.90
C ILE A 46 4.76 -1.18 5.39
N ASP A 47 5.14 -2.41 5.75
CA ASP A 47 5.32 -2.79 7.13
C ASP A 47 6.57 -2.10 7.71
N ASP A 48 6.37 -1.25 8.71
CA ASP A 48 7.43 -0.54 9.44
C ASP A 48 7.89 -1.34 10.66
N GLY A 49 8.18 -2.63 10.46
CA GLY A 49 8.69 -3.54 11.49
C GLY A 49 7.66 -3.88 12.56
N SER A 50 6.45 -4.30 12.15
CA SER A 50 5.41 -4.72 13.08
C SER A 50 5.82 -5.94 13.90
N SER A 51 5.31 -6.01 15.12
CA SER A 51 5.47 -7.15 16.04
C SER A 51 4.24 -8.06 16.11
N ASP A 52 3.13 -7.63 15.51
CA ASP A 52 1.87 -8.37 15.43
C ASP A 52 1.74 -9.11 14.09
N ASN A 53 0.53 -9.54 13.70
CA ASN A 53 0.31 -10.28 12.47
C ASN A 53 0.29 -9.42 11.18
N SER A 54 0.51 -8.11 11.25
CA SER A 54 0.36 -7.19 10.11
C SER A 54 1.25 -7.59 8.93
N ALA A 55 2.54 -7.85 9.17
CA ALA A 55 3.48 -8.21 8.11
C ALA A 55 3.06 -9.47 7.34
N HIS A 56 2.54 -10.49 8.03
CA HIS A 56 2.02 -11.70 7.41
C HIS A 56 0.81 -11.41 6.52
N MET A 57 -0.14 -10.62 7.04
CA MET A 57 -1.35 -10.25 6.32
C MET A 57 -1.05 -9.42 5.07
N LEU A 58 -0.02 -8.56 5.10
CA LEU A 58 0.46 -7.83 3.92
C LEU A 58 0.95 -8.79 2.83
N VAL A 59 1.73 -9.79 3.21
CA VAL A 59 2.24 -10.81 2.28
C VAL A 59 1.08 -11.60 1.68
N GLU A 60 0.16 -12.11 2.50
CA GLU A 60 -1.03 -12.83 2.02
C GLU A 60 -1.85 -11.99 1.04
N ALA A 61 -2.09 -10.71 1.37
CA ALA A 61 -2.82 -9.80 0.50
C ALA A 61 -2.12 -9.57 -0.84
N SER A 62 -0.78 -9.49 -0.86
CA SER A 62 0.01 -9.34 -2.09
C SER A 62 0.06 -10.60 -2.96
N GLN A 63 -0.16 -11.78 -2.39
CA GLN A 63 -0.14 -13.07 -3.11
C GLN A 63 -1.53 -13.53 -3.57
N ALA A 64 -2.60 -12.82 -3.21
CA ALA A 64 -3.94 -13.14 -3.65
C ALA A 64 -4.08 -13.05 -5.18
N GLU A 65 -4.96 -13.87 -5.75
CA GLU A 65 -5.25 -13.85 -7.19
C GLU A 65 -5.79 -12.47 -7.61
N ASN A 66 -5.26 -11.93 -8.72
CA ASN A 66 -5.58 -10.58 -9.21
C ASN A 66 -5.29 -9.45 -8.19
N SER A 67 -4.36 -9.67 -7.26
CA SER A 67 -3.97 -8.64 -6.31
C SER A 67 -3.27 -7.46 -6.99
N HIS A 68 -3.69 -6.26 -6.62
CA HIS A 68 -3.02 -5.00 -6.95
C HIS A 68 -2.13 -4.51 -5.79
N ILE A 69 -1.86 -5.37 -4.80
CA ILE A 69 -1.13 -5.02 -3.59
C ILE A 69 0.34 -5.41 -3.73
N VAL A 70 1.21 -4.47 -3.39
CA VAL A 70 2.64 -4.69 -3.24
C VAL A 70 2.97 -4.58 -1.75
N SER A 71 3.51 -5.67 -1.18
CA SER A 71 3.97 -5.68 0.22
C SER A 71 5.47 -5.33 0.28
N ILE A 72 5.82 -4.39 1.16
CA ILE A 72 7.20 -3.99 1.43
C ILE A 72 7.44 -4.14 2.93
N LEU A 73 8.42 -4.94 3.32
CA LEU A 73 8.71 -5.23 4.73
C LEU A 73 10.04 -4.58 5.15
N LEU A 74 9.99 -3.63 6.07
CA LEU A 74 11.19 -3.07 6.68
C LEU A 74 11.68 -3.98 7.80
N ASN A 75 13.00 -4.08 7.97
CA ASN A 75 13.60 -5.02 8.93
C ASN A 75 13.48 -4.60 10.41
N ARG A 76 12.99 -3.39 10.69
CA ARG A 76 12.66 -2.84 12.01
C ARG A 76 11.85 -1.56 11.82
N ASN A 77 11.32 -1.01 12.91
CA ASN A 77 10.65 0.29 12.90
C ASN A 77 11.64 1.44 12.67
N TYR A 78 11.42 2.21 11.60
CA TYR A 78 12.17 3.42 11.24
C TYR A 78 11.30 4.70 11.30
N GLY A 79 10.03 4.56 11.64
CA GLY A 79 9.05 5.63 11.71
C GLY A 79 8.35 5.91 10.38
N GLN A 80 7.15 6.50 10.47
CA GLN A 80 6.22 6.73 9.37
C GLN A 80 6.85 7.39 8.13
N HIS A 81 7.69 8.42 8.31
CA HIS A 81 8.32 9.12 7.18
C HIS A 81 9.24 8.20 6.39
N SER A 82 10.03 7.37 7.08
CA SER A 82 10.94 6.40 6.46
C SER A 82 10.16 5.35 5.67
N ALA A 83 9.05 4.85 6.23
CA ALA A 83 8.16 3.90 5.56
C ALA A 83 7.50 4.50 4.30
N ILE A 84 7.04 5.75 4.36
CA ILE A 84 6.49 6.46 3.19
C ILE A 84 7.55 6.61 2.10
N MET A 85 8.77 7.02 2.47
CA MET A 85 9.86 7.19 1.49
C MET A 85 10.27 5.87 0.85
N ALA A 86 10.31 4.78 1.62
CA ALA A 86 10.51 3.43 1.10
C ALA A 86 9.40 3.04 0.12
N GLY A 87 8.14 3.37 0.42
CA GLY A 87 7.03 3.17 -0.51
C GLY A 87 7.20 3.96 -1.80
N PHE A 88 7.53 5.26 -1.72
CA PHE A 88 7.74 6.10 -2.90
C PHE A 88 8.86 5.63 -3.81
N SER A 89 9.92 5.01 -3.30
CA SER A 89 10.99 4.47 -4.15
C SER A 89 10.57 3.24 -4.97
N HIS A 90 9.42 2.64 -4.68
CA HIS A 90 8.90 1.44 -5.34
C HIS A 90 7.67 1.70 -6.22
N VAL A 91 7.16 2.94 -6.25
CA VAL A 91 6.05 3.34 -7.14
C VAL A 91 6.46 3.20 -8.61
N THR A 92 5.56 2.67 -9.45
CA THR A 92 5.80 2.48 -10.89
C THR A 92 4.83 3.24 -11.78
#